data_AF-A5U5R0-F1
#
_entry.id   AF-A5U5R0-F1
#
_cell.length_a   1.000
_cell.length_b   1.000
_cell.length_c   1.000
_cell.angle_alpha   90.00
_cell.angle_beta   90.00
_cell.angle_gamma   90.00
#
_symmetry.space_group_name_H-M   'P 1'
#
loop_
_entity.id
_entity.type
_entity.pdbx_description
1 polymer ?
#
loop_
_entity_poly.entity_id
_entity_poly.type
_entity_poly.pdbx_seq_one_letter_code
_entity_poly.pdbx_strand_id
1 'polypeptide(L)'
;MSQPPEHPGNPADPQGGNQGAGSYPPPGYGAPPPPPGYGPPPGTYLPPGYNAPPPPPGYGPPPGPPPPGYPTHLQSSGFSVGDAISWSWNRFTQNAVTLVVPVLAYAVALAAVIGATAGLVVALSDRATTAYTNTSGVSSESVDITMTPAAGIVMFLGYIALFALVLYMHAGILTGCLDIADGKPVTIATFFRPRNLGLVLVTGLLIVAVTFIGGLLCVIPGLIFGFVAQFAVAFAVDRSTSPIDSVKASIETVGSNIGGSVLSWLAQLTAVLVGELLCFVGMLIGIPVAALIHVYTYRKLSGGQVVEAVRPAPPVGWPPGPQLA
;
A
#
# COMPACT_ATOMS: atom_id res chain seq x y z
N MET A 1 -10.72 38.70 -55.87
CA MET A 1 -10.57 40.17 -55.97
C MET A 1 -11.99 40.70 -56.06
N SER A 2 -12.57 41.35 -55.06
CA SER A 2 -12.25 42.72 -54.61
C SER A 2 -12.87 43.01 -53.24
N GLN A 3 -12.30 44.02 -52.57
CA GLN A 3 -12.61 44.62 -51.26
C GLN A 3 -14.03 45.26 -51.11
N PRO A 4 -14.39 45.80 -49.91
CA PRO A 4 -15.74 45.84 -49.32
C PRO A 4 -16.46 47.21 -49.47
N PRO A 5 -17.54 47.46 -48.70
CA PRO A 5 -17.88 48.81 -48.23
C PRO A 5 -18.05 48.93 -46.71
N GLU A 6 -17.74 50.13 -46.23
CA GLU A 6 -17.79 50.62 -44.84
C GLU A 6 -19.13 51.30 -44.48
N HIS A 7 -19.49 51.18 -43.19
CA HIS A 7 -20.14 52.14 -42.26
C HIS A 7 -21.51 52.80 -42.53
N PRO A 8 -22.30 53.13 -41.47
CA PRO A 8 -22.07 54.35 -40.67
C PRO A 8 -22.43 54.31 -39.17
N GLY A 9 -21.86 55.23 -38.38
CA GLY A 9 -22.30 55.59 -37.02
C GLY A 9 -23.20 56.85 -36.99
N ASN A 10 -23.67 57.25 -35.79
CA ASN A 10 -24.18 58.61 -35.51
C ASN A 10 -24.24 58.91 -33.97
N PRO A 11 -24.28 60.19 -33.51
CA PRO A 11 -23.49 60.70 -32.38
C PRO A 11 -24.34 61.52 -31.34
N ALA A 12 -23.65 62.16 -30.38
CA ALA A 12 -24.02 63.36 -29.58
C ALA A 12 -24.83 63.22 -28.24
N ASP A 13 -24.08 63.18 -27.11
CA ASP A 13 -24.07 63.96 -25.83
C ASP A 13 -25.25 64.88 -25.37
N PRO A 14 -25.30 65.43 -24.11
CA PRO A 14 -24.58 65.16 -22.84
C PRO A 14 -25.45 65.27 -21.52
N GLN A 15 -24.91 64.85 -20.35
CA GLN A 15 -24.90 65.54 -19.02
C GLN A 15 -24.90 64.58 -17.80
N GLY A 16 -23.93 64.79 -16.90
CA GLY A 16 -24.21 64.76 -15.45
C GLY A 16 -23.37 63.87 -14.51
N GLY A 17 -22.08 64.24 -14.29
CA GLY A 17 -21.35 64.10 -13.02
C GLY A 17 -21.03 62.67 -12.49
N ASN A 18 -19.93 62.38 -11.79
CA ASN A 18 -18.96 63.22 -11.11
C ASN A 18 -17.82 62.30 -10.56
N GLN A 19 -16.56 62.71 -10.75
CA GLN A 19 -15.37 62.45 -9.89
C GLN A 19 -14.91 60.99 -9.66
N GLY A 20 -13.64 60.59 -9.85
CA GLY A 20 -12.41 61.29 -10.18
C GLY A 20 -11.18 60.38 -9.92
N ALA A 21 -10.15 60.61 -10.74
CA ALA A 21 -8.70 60.43 -10.52
C ALA A 21 -8.12 59.06 -10.13
N GLY A 22 -7.03 58.71 -10.84
CA GLY A 22 -6.30 57.46 -10.71
C GLY A 22 -5.35 57.38 -9.51
N SER A 23 -4.78 56.20 -9.33
CA SER A 23 -3.64 56.00 -8.45
C SER A 23 -2.81 54.79 -8.87
N TYR A 24 -1.51 55.04 -8.93
CA TYR A 24 -0.40 54.14 -9.24
C TYR A 24 -0.28 52.96 -8.25
N PRO A 25 0.43 51.87 -8.59
CA PRO A 25 0.66 50.76 -7.68
C PRO A 25 1.51 51.18 -6.46
N PRO A 26 1.21 50.70 -5.24
CA PRO A 26 1.95 51.08 -4.04
C PRO A 26 3.34 50.43 -3.97
N PRO A 27 4.38 51.15 -3.47
CA PRO A 27 5.72 50.62 -3.27
C PRO A 27 5.79 49.54 -2.19
N GLY A 28 6.65 48.53 -2.41
CA GLY A 28 6.94 47.46 -1.47
C GLY A 28 7.52 47.99 -0.14
N TYR A 29 6.87 47.62 0.95
CA TYR A 29 7.39 47.84 2.30
C TYR A 29 8.42 46.74 2.63
N GLY A 30 9.66 47.17 2.82
CA GLY A 30 10.74 46.34 3.34
C GLY A 30 10.49 45.90 4.79
N ALA A 31 11.10 44.78 5.16
CA ALA A 31 11.05 44.23 6.51
C ALA A 31 11.60 45.24 7.56
N PRO A 32 11.01 45.31 8.76
CA PRO A 32 11.51 46.16 9.84
C PRO A 32 12.88 45.68 10.35
N PRO A 33 13.78 46.59 10.77
CA PRO A 33 15.09 46.23 11.31
C PRO A 33 14.97 45.49 12.66
N PRO A 34 15.93 44.61 13.00
CA PRO A 34 15.94 43.91 14.28
C PRO A 34 16.13 44.89 15.46
N PRO A 35 15.61 44.56 16.67
CA PRO A 35 15.78 45.39 17.86
C PRO A 35 17.27 45.50 18.27
N PRO A 36 17.71 46.63 18.85
CA PRO A 36 19.07 46.77 19.37
C PRO A 36 19.39 45.71 20.42
N GLY A 37 20.47 44.96 20.19
CA GLY A 37 20.96 43.96 21.13
C GLY A 37 21.34 44.60 22.47
N TYR A 38 20.83 44.03 23.55
CA TYR A 38 21.35 44.31 24.89
C TYR A 38 22.81 43.86 24.95
N GLY A 39 23.72 44.80 25.18
CA GLY A 39 25.13 44.52 25.41
C GLY A 39 25.35 43.66 26.66
N PRO A 40 26.47 42.93 26.75
CA PRO A 40 26.82 42.18 27.94
C PRO A 40 27.05 43.14 29.13
N PRO A 41 26.68 42.74 30.36
CA PRO A 41 26.89 43.58 31.54
C PRO A 41 28.39 43.82 31.82
N PRO A 42 28.78 44.98 32.37
CA PRO A 42 30.17 45.32 32.60
C PRO A 42 30.83 44.37 33.61
N GLY A 43 32.01 43.87 33.23
CA GLY A 43 32.81 42.94 34.02
C GLY A 43 33.23 43.53 35.36
N THR A 44 32.87 42.85 36.44
CA THR A 44 33.48 43.04 37.75
C THR A 44 34.90 42.49 37.70
N TYR A 45 35.90 43.35 37.90
CA TYR A 45 37.29 42.95 38.11
C TYR A 45 37.38 42.03 39.33
N LEU A 46 37.69 40.75 39.11
CA LEU A 46 38.07 39.80 40.15
C LEU A 46 39.61 39.75 40.24
N PRO A 47 40.21 39.78 41.45
CA PRO A 47 41.66 39.78 41.63
C PRO A 47 42.30 38.44 41.19
N PRO A 48 43.56 38.43 40.73
CA PRO A 48 44.21 37.22 40.21
C PRO A 48 44.50 36.22 41.35
N GLY A 49 43.92 35.01 41.29
CA GLY A 49 44.34 33.91 42.16
C GLY A 49 43.29 32.90 42.62
N TYR A 50 42.01 33.04 42.27
CA TYR A 50 40.97 32.07 42.67
C TYR A 50 40.46 31.25 41.48
N ASN A 51 40.85 29.97 41.41
CA ASN A 51 40.23 28.99 40.53
C ASN A 51 38.88 28.57 41.11
N ALA A 52 37.79 28.89 40.40
CA ALA A 52 36.45 28.44 40.76
C ALA A 52 36.29 26.92 40.53
N PRO A 53 35.60 26.19 41.42
CA PRO A 53 35.35 24.75 41.25
C PRO A 53 34.44 24.48 40.03
N PRO A 54 34.59 23.32 39.36
CA PRO A 54 33.77 22.97 38.20
C PRO A 54 32.28 22.85 38.59
N PRO A 55 31.35 23.31 37.74
CA PRO A 55 29.93 23.23 38.04
C PRO A 55 29.44 21.76 38.10
N PRO A 56 28.44 21.45 38.95
CA PRO A 56 27.87 20.11 39.03
C PRO A 56 27.24 19.67 37.69
N PRO A 57 27.23 18.36 37.35
CA PRO A 57 26.49 17.86 36.20
C PRO A 57 24.98 18.17 36.34
N GLY A 58 24.53 19.22 35.65
CA GLY A 58 23.13 19.60 35.61
C GLY A 58 22.33 18.63 34.76
N TYR A 59 21.31 18.01 35.37
CA TYR A 59 20.18 17.48 34.62
C TYR A 59 19.63 18.60 33.72
N GLY A 60 19.72 18.40 32.40
CA GLY A 60 19.18 19.34 31.43
C GLY A 60 17.68 19.56 31.69
N PRO A 61 17.17 20.78 31.47
CA PRO A 61 15.75 21.06 31.64
C PRO A 61 14.91 20.15 30.72
N PRO A 62 13.72 19.71 31.16
CA PRO A 62 12.82 18.91 30.34
C PRO A 62 12.49 19.65 29.03
N PRO A 63 12.32 18.94 27.90
CA PRO A 63 12.01 19.58 26.62
C PRO A 63 10.75 20.44 26.78
N GLY A 64 10.90 21.74 26.55
CA GLY A 64 9.78 22.67 26.57
C GLY A 64 8.77 22.32 25.47
N PRO A 65 7.48 22.64 25.65
CA PRO A 65 6.49 22.49 24.60
C PRO A 65 6.94 23.27 23.34
N PRO A 66 6.76 22.71 22.13
CA PRO A 66 7.27 23.32 20.92
C PRO A 66 6.63 24.71 20.69
N PRO A 67 7.39 25.69 20.16
CA PRO A 67 6.89 27.04 19.91
C PRO A 67 5.69 27.02 18.95
N PRO A 68 4.59 27.75 19.24
CA PRO A 68 3.48 27.89 18.32
C PRO A 68 3.95 28.59 17.04
N GLY A 69 3.86 27.91 15.90
CA GLY A 69 4.14 28.52 14.58
C GLY A 69 5.34 27.95 13.82
N TYR A 70 6.08 26.99 14.38
CA TYR A 70 6.87 26.10 13.52
C TYR A 70 5.89 25.11 12.87
N PRO A 71 5.81 25.04 11.53
CA PRO A 71 5.29 23.83 10.94
C PRO A 71 6.21 22.73 11.46
N THR A 72 5.66 21.81 12.27
CA THR A 72 6.16 20.45 12.23
C THR A 72 6.09 20.11 10.75
N HIS A 73 7.22 20.20 10.07
CA HIS A 73 7.46 19.39 8.92
C HIS A 73 7.33 17.97 9.47
N LEU A 74 6.09 17.46 9.56
CA LEU A 74 5.81 16.12 9.12
C LEU A 74 6.39 16.12 7.73
N GLN A 75 7.70 15.85 7.64
CA GLN A 75 8.32 15.48 6.41
C GLN A 75 7.39 14.39 5.93
N SER A 76 6.69 14.67 4.83
CA SER A 76 6.31 13.61 3.93
C SER A 76 7.63 12.98 3.50
N SER A 77 8.23 12.19 4.39
CA SER A 77 9.30 11.27 4.10
C SER A 77 8.70 10.44 2.99
N GLY A 78 9.08 10.75 1.75
CA GLY A 78 8.50 10.17 0.56
C GLY A 78 8.48 8.65 0.70
N PHE A 79 7.55 8.00 0.01
CA PHE A 79 7.47 6.55 0.04
C PHE A 79 8.84 5.94 -0.31
N SER A 80 9.37 5.13 0.62
CA SER A 80 10.59 4.34 0.45
C SER A 80 10.23 2.86 0.49
N VAL A 81 10.55 2.14 -0.58
CA VAL A 81 10.34 0.69 -0.65
C VAL A 81 11.20 -0.05 0.37
N GLY A 82 12.38 0.48 0.70
CA GLY A 82 13.25 -0.07 1.74
C GLY A 82 12.62 -0.01 3.12
N ASP A 83 11.92 1.09 3.43
CA ASP A 83 11.16 1.22 4.67
C ASP A 83 9.96 0.27 4.67
N ALA A 84 9.27 0.13 3.54
CA ALA A 84 8.16 -0.80 3.40
C ALA A 84 8.59 -2.25 3.67
N ILE A 85 9.72 -2.68 3.09
CA ILE A 85 10.27 -4.03 3.30
C ILE A 85 10.72 -4.21 4.75
N SER A 86 11.48 -3.26 5.30
CA SER A 86 12.00 -3.32 6.66
C SER A 86 10.87 -3.36 7.70
N TRP A 87 9.85 -2.51 7.52
CA TRP A 87 8.66 -2.48 8.35
C TRP A 87 7.89 -3.80 8.26
N SER A 88 7.69 -4.31 7.05
CA SER A 88 6.95 -5.56 6.81
C SER A 88 7.64 -6.76 7.43
N TRP A 89 8.98 -6.85 7.28
CA TRP A 89 9.76 -7.90 7.90
C TRP A 89 9.69 -7.85 9.42
N ASN A 90 9.84 -6.65 10.02
CA ASN A 90 9.70 -6.48 11.46
C ASN A 90 8.30 -6.86 11.97
N ARG A 91 7.24 -6.50 11.25
CA ARG A 91 5.87 -6.87 11.64
C ARG A 91 5.58 -8.35 11.44
N PHE A 92 6.14 -8.95 10.41
CA PHE A 92 6.07 -10.38 10.18
C PHE A 92 6.72 -11.16 11.32
N THR A 93 7.97 -10.86 11.69
CA THR A 93 8.66 -11.59 12.76
C THR A 93 7.99 -11.44 14.13
N GLN A 94 7.38 -10.28 14.41
CA GLN A 94 6.59 -10.05 15.63
C GLN A 94 5.25 -10.81 15.65
N ASN A 95 4.67 -11.11 14.49
CA ASN A 95 3.33 -11.70 14.36
C ASN A 95 3.33 -12.99 13.52
N ALA A 96 4.46 -13.70 13.46
CA ALA A 96 4.68 -14.74 12.45
C ALA A 96 3.61 -15.84 12.51
N VAL A 97 3.31 -16.35 13.70
CA VAL A 97 2.27 -17.38 13.89
C VAL A 97 0.89 -16.85 13.48
N THR A 98 0.55 -15.63 13.91
CA THR A 98 -0.74 -14.98 13.62
C THR A 98 -0.94 -14.71 12.13
N LEU A 99 0.13 -14.55 11.35
CA LEU A 99 0.10 -14.35 9.91
C LEU A 99 0.16 -15.67 9.12
N VAL A 100 1.01 -16.60 9.53
CA VAL A 100 1.26 -17.87 8.82
C VAL A 100 0.08 -18.83 8.97
N VAL A 101 -0.51 -18.94 10.16
CA VAL A 101 -1.60 -19.89 10.42
C VAL A 101 -2.83 -19.63 9.53
N PRO A 102 -3.32 -18.38 9.39
CA PRO A 102 -4.39 -18.10 8.43
C PRO A 102 -4.03 -18.44 6.99
N VAL A 103 -2.81 -18.11 6.54
CA VAL A 103 -2.37 -18.43 5.17
C VAL A 103 -2.32 -19.93 4.94
N LEU A 104 -1.83 -20.71 5.91
CA LEU A 104 -1.84 -22.17 5.84
C LEU A 104 -3.27 -22.72 5.78
N ALA A 105 -4.19 -22.21 6.61
CA ALA A 105 -5.58 -22.63 6.59
C ALA A 105 -6.26 -22.30 5.24
N TYR A 106 -5.99 -21.13 4.66
CA TYR A 106 -6.47 -20.78 3.32
C TYR A 106 -5.86 -21.68 2.25
N ALA A 107 -4.58 -22.01 2.34
CA ALA A 107 -3.92 -22.94 1.42
C ALA A 107 -4.55 -24.34 1.47
N VAL A 108 -4.85 -24.85 2.67
CA VAL A 108 -5.55 -26.14 2.85
C VAL A 108 -6.97 -26.07 2.28
N ALA A 109 -7.71 -24.98 2.53
CA ALA A 109 -9.06 -24.80 1.98
C ALA A 109 -9.03 -24.75 0.44
N LEU A 110 -8.08 -24.03 -0.15
CA LEU A 110 -7.89 -23.97 -1.60
C LEU A 110 -7.55 -25.35 -2.17
N ALA A 111 -6.58 -26.05 -1.57
CA ALA A 111 -6.21 -27.40 -2.00
C ALA A 111 -7.38 -28.38 -1.92
N ALA A 112 -8.21 -28.28 -0.87
CA ALA A 112 -9.40 -29.11 -0.72
C ALA A 112 -10.43 -28.85 -1.82
N VAL A 113 -10.73 -27.58 -2.14
CA VAL A 113 -11.66 -27.22 -3.22
C VAL A 113 -11.12 -27.64 -4.59
N ILE A 114 -9.83 -27.42 -4.86
CA ILE A 114 -9.17 -27.85 -6.10
C ILE A 114 -9.23 -29.38 -6.22
N GLY A 115 -8.82 -30.10 -5.18
CA GLY A 115 -8.79 -31.56 -5.16
C GLY A 115 -10.19 -32.18 -5.30
N ALA A 116 -11.18 -31.64 -4.60
CA ALA A 116 -12.57 -32.07 -4.72
C ALA A 116 -13.11 -31.83 -6.13
N THR A 117 -12.87 -30.64 -6.69
CA THR A 117 -13.29 -30.30 -8.06
C THR A 117 -12.63 -31.23 -9.08
N ALA A 118 -11.31 -31.37 -9.04
CA ALA A 118 -10.56 -32.22 -9.95
C ALA A 118 -10.98 -33.70 -9.83
N GLY A 119 -11.13 -34.20 -8.60
CA GLY A 119 -11.58 -35.56 -8.34
C GLY A 119 -12.97 -35.84 -8.88
N LEU A 120 -13.92 -34.92 -8.68
CA LEU A 120 -15.28 -35.03 -9.23
C LEU A 120 -15.30 -34.92 -10.76
N VAL A 121 -14.51 -34.01 -11.35
CA VAL A 121 -14.37 -33.91 -12.81
C VAL A 121 -13.86 -35.22 -13.39
N VAL A 122 -12.81 -35.79 -12.81
CA VAL A 122 -12.27 -37.08 -13.24
C VAL A 122 -13.27 -38.22 -13.03
N ALA A 123 -14.02 -38.22 -11.93
CA ALA A 123 -15.03 -39.24 -11.63
C ALA A 123 -16.24 -39.22 -12.57
N LEU A 124 -16.62 -38.03 -13.07
CA LEU A 124 -17.76 -37.83 -13.97
C LEU A 124 -17.36 -37.84 -15.46
N SER A 125 -16.08 -37.97 -15.77
CA SER A 125 -15.58 -38.01 -17.15
C SER A 125 -15.63 -39.45 -17.70
N ASP A 126 -15.90 -39.57 -19.00
CA ASP A 126 -15.83 -40.86 -19.68
C ASP A 126 -14.36 -41.28 -19.85
N ARG A 127 -14.10 -42.57 -19.70
CA ARG A 127 -12.76 -43.15 -19.84
C ARG A 127 -12.77 -44.24 -20.89
N ALA A 128 -11.98 -44.05 -21.95
CA ALA A 128 -11.71 -45.09 -22.92
C ALA A 128 -10.27 -45.58 -22.72
N THR A 129 -10.08 -46.90 -22.58
CA THR A 129 -8.74 -47.50 -22.47
C THR A 129 -8.45 -48.26 -23.75
N THR A 130 -7.37 -47.91 -24.42
CA THR A 130 -6.92 -48.57 -25.65
C THR A 130 -5.59 -49.25 -25.36
N ALA A 131 -5.57 -50.58 -25.48
CA ALA A 131 -4.34 -51.36 -25.40
C ALA A 131 -3.83 -51.65 -26.83
N TYR A 132 -2.54 -51.40 -27.07
CA TYR A 132 -1.88 -51.77 -28.32
C TYR A 132 -0.55 -52.43 -28.03
N THR A 133 -0.23 -53.47 -28.80
CA THR A 133 1.07 -54.14 -28.73
C THR A 133 1.85 -53.77 -29.97
N ASN A 134 3.05 -53.22 -29.78
CA ASN A 134 3.90 -52.87 -30.92
C ASN A 134 4.51 -54.14 -31.55
N THR A 135 5.14 -53.98 -32.72
CA THR A 135 5.76 -55.09 -33.46
C THR A 135 6.86 -55.81 -32.66
N SER A 136 7.41 -55.18 -31.63
CA SER A 136 8.42 -55.74 -30.73
C SER A 136 7.83 -56.51 -29.53
N GLY A 137 6.50 -56.68 -29.47
CA GLY A 137 5.82 -57.40 -28.39
C GLY A 137 5.63 -56.61 -27.10
N VAL A 138 5.91 -55.29 -27.11
CA VAL A 138 5.68 -54.42 -25.94
C VAL A 138 4.23 -53.93 -25.98
N SER A 139 3.47 -54.31 -24.95
CA SER A 139 2.11 -53.84 -24.73
C SER A 139 2.10 -52.50 -24.01
N SER A 140 1.39 -51.53 -24.57
CA SER A 140 1.16 -50.21 -23.98
C SER A 140 -0.34 -49.97 -23.84
N GLU A 141 -0.72 -49.24 -22.80
CA GLU A 141 -2.10 -48.80 -22.56
C GLU A 141 -2.16 -47.28 -22.65
N SER A 142 -3.13 -46.75 -23.39
CA SER A 142 -3.48 -45.34 -23.38
C SER A 142 -4.88 -45.17 -22.80
N VAL A 143 -5.04 -44.19 -21.92
CA VAL A 143 -6.34 -43.83 -21.33
C VAL A 143 -6.73 -42.46 -21.85
N ASP A 144 -7.81 -42.41 -22.61
CA ASP A 144 -8.43 -41.17 -23.06
C ASP A 144 -9.52 -40.76 -22.06
N ILE A 145 -9.38 -39.56 -21.49
CA ILE A 145 -10.37 -38.96 -20.59
C ILE A 145 -11.13 -37.89 -21.37
N THR A 146 -12.42 -38.13 -21.60
CA THR A 146 -13.30 -37.17 -22.29
C THR A 146 -14.22 -36.51 -21.29
N MET A 147 -14.19 -35.18 -21.23
CA MET A 147 -15.01 -34.41 -20.30
C MET A 147 -16.48 -34.46 -20.71
N THR A 148 -17.32 -35.02 -19.85
CA THR A 148 -18.79 -35.04 -20.05
C THR A 148 -19.40 -33.66 -19.73
N PRO A 149 -20.65 -33.38 -20.16
CA PRO A 149 -21.36 -32.16 -19.75
C PRO A 149 -21.47 -32.02 -18.22
N ALA A 150 -21.67 -33.14 -17.50
CA ALA A 150 -21.73 -33.15 -16.04
C ALA A 150 -20.39 -32.76 -15.40
N ALA A 151 -19.28 -33.30 -15.91
CA ALA A 151 -17.93 -32.91 -15.49
C ALA A 151 -17.67 -31.41 -15.78
N GLY A 152 -18.15 -30.90 -16.92
CA GLY A 152 -18.08 -29.48 -17.26
C GLY A 152 -18.83 -28.57 -16.26
N ILE A 153 -20.03 -28.95 -15.83
CA ILE A 153 -20.80 -28.20 -14.81
C ILE A 153 -20.05 -28.19 -13.48
N VAL A 154 -19.52 -29.33 -13.03
CA VAL A 154 -18.73 -29.41 -11.79
C VAL A 154 -17.49 -28.54 -11.87
N MET A 155 -16.78 -28.57 -12.99
CA MET A 155 -15.61 -27.71 -13.20
C MET A 155 -15.98 -26.23 -13.11
N PHE A 156 -17.08 -25.81 -13.74
CA PHE A 156 -17.56 -24.43 -13.70
C PHE A 156 -17.92 -23.98 -12.27
N LEU A 157 -18.67 -24.80 -11.53
CA LEU A 157 -19.02 -24.52 -10.13
C LEU A 157 -17.78 -24.50 -9.22
N GLY A 158 -16.83 -25.41 -9.47
CA GLY A 158 -15.56 -25.45 -8.77
C GLY A 158 -14.75 -24.16 -8.96
N TYR A 159 -14.70 -23.62 -10.19
CA TYR A 159 -14.06 -22.33 -10.45
C TYR A 159 -14.76 -21.16 -9.74
N ILE A 160 -16.10 -21.15 -9.70
CA ILE A 160 -16.84 -20.13 -8.93
C ILE A 160 -16.51 -20.24 -7.43
N ALA A 161 -16.49 -21.44 -6.88
CA ALA A 161 -16.15 -21.68 -5.48
C ALA A 161 -14.71 -21.24 -5.17
N LEU A 162 -13.76 -21.58 -6.03
CA LEU A 162 -12.36 -21.15 -5.92
C LEU A 162 -12.24 -19.62 -5.98
N PHE A 163 -12.94 -19.00 -6.93
CA PHE A 163 -12.93 -17.55 -7.09
C PHE A 163 -13.45 -16.84 -5.83
N ALA A 164 -14.59 -17.28 -5.29
CA ALA A 164 -15.16 -16.75 -4.06
C ALA A 164 -14.22 -16.94 -2.86
N LEU A 165 -13.57 -18.10 -2.76
CA LEU A 165 -12.61 -18.41 -1.69
C LEU A 165 -11.35 -17.53 -1.77
N VAL A 166 -10.81 -17.29 -2.97
CA VAL A 166 -9.65 -16.40 -3.17
C VAL A 166 -9.99 -14.96 -2.81
N LEU A 167 -11.17 -14.45 -3.20
CA LEU A 167 -11.59 -13.10 -2.80
C LEU A 167 -11.79 -12.98 -1.30
N TYR A 168 -12.38 -13.99 -0.67
CA TYR A 168 -12.54 -14.04 0.79
C TYR A 168 -11.17 -14.06 1.50
N MET A 169 -10.24 -14.90 1.05
CA MET A 169 -8.86 -14.95 1.53
C MET A 169 -8.18 -13.58 1.40
N HIS A 170 -8.26 -12.95 0.23
CA HIS A 170 -7.63 -11.66 -0.03
C HIS A 170 -8.21 -10.56 0.88
N ALA A 171 -9.53 -10.52 1.06
CA ALA A 171 -10.20 -9.61 1.99
C ALA A 171 -9.76 -9.84 3.45
N GLY A 172 -9.64 -11.09 3.86
CA GLY A 172 -9.27 -11.48 5.21
C GLY A 172 -7.83 -11.12 5.56
N ILE A 173 -6.91 -11.43 4.63
CA ILE A 173 -5.48 -11.08 4.77
C ILE A 173 -5.31 -9.56 4.81
N LEU A 174 -5.95 -8.81 3.90
CA LEU A 174 -5.89 -7.35 3.91
C LEU A 174 -6.45 -6.77 5.22
N THR A 175 -7.56 -7.30 5.73
CA THR A 175 -8.15 -6.85 7.00
C THR A 175 -7.17 -7.02 8.17
N GLY A 176 -6.53 -8.19 8.30
CA GLY A 176 -5.55 -8.44 9.35
C GLY A 176 -4.29 -7.58 9.20
N CYS A 177 -3.77 -7.42 7.97
CA CYS A 177 -2.61 -6.58 7.71
C CYS A 177 -2.88 -5.09 7.94
N LEU A 178 -4.08 -4.60 7.62
CA LEU A 178 -4.52 -3.24 7.94
C LEU A 178 -4.58 -3.04 9.46
N ASP A 179 -5.04 -4.02 10.23
CA ASP A 179 -5.06 -3.93 11.69
C ASP A 179 -3.65 -3.90 12.30
N ILE A 180 -2.72 -4.68 11.75
CA ILE A 180 -1.30 -4.60 12.12
C ILE A 180 -0.75 -3.21 11.81
N ALA A 181 -1.07 -2.65 10.64
CA ALA A 181 -0.64 -1.30 10.24
C ALA A 181 -1.24 -0.19 11.11
N ASP A 182 -2.43 -0.42 11.65
CA ASP A 182 -3.10 0.49 12.58
C ASP A 182 -2.64 0.31 14.04
N GLY A 183 -1.79 -0.67 14.33
CA GLY A 183 -1.35 -0.99 15.70
C GLY A 183 -2.43 -1.65 16.57
N LYS A 184 -3.49 -2.20 15.97
CA LYS A 184 -4.55 -2.92 16.68
C LYS A 184 -4.08 -4.33 17.05
N PRO A 185 -4.56 -4.90 18.17
CA PRO A 185 -4.25 -6.28 18.51
C PRO A 185 -4.86 -7.22 17.47
N VAL A 186 -4.04 -8.11 16.91
CA VAL A 186 -4.47 -9.11 15.92
C VAL A 186 -4.39 -10.51 16.48
N THR A 187 -5.37 -11.33 16.11
CA THR A 187 -5.41 -12.76 16.41
C THR A 187 -5.61 -13.52 15.11
N ILE A 188 -5.39 -14.84 15.11
CA ILE A 188 -5.64 -15.70 13.94
C ILE A 188 -7.07 -15.50 13.41
N ALA A 189 -8.05 -15.34 14.32
CA ALA A 189 -9.45 -15.14 13.96
C ALA A 189 -9.71 -13.82 13.22
N THR A 190 -8.87 -12.79 13.39
CA THR A 190 -9.01 -11.50 12.68
C THR A 190 -8.95 -11.71 11.16
N PHE A 191 -8.10 -12.63 10.70
CA PHE A 191 -7.90 -12.93 9.27
C PHE A 191 -9.07 -13.67 8.62
N PHE A 192 -10.00 -14.21 9.42
CA PHE A 192 -11.23 -14.87 8.97
C PHE A 192 -12.48 -14.01 9.24
N ARG A 193 -12.31 -12.74 9.62
CA ARG A 193 -13.41 -11.78 9.74
C ARG A 193 -13.17 -10.56 8.84
N PRO A 194 -13.12 -10.76 7.51
CA PRO A 194 -12.91 -9.69 6.56
C PRO A 194 -13.94 -8.56 6.72
N ARG A 195 -13.45 -7.32 6.66
CA ARG A 195 -14.30 -6.12 6.65
C ARG A 195 -14.97 -5.95 5.30
N ASN A 196 -16.20 -5.45 5.33
CA ASN A 196 -16.89 -4.99 4.12
C ASN A 196 -16.96 -6.05 3.01
N LEU A 197 -17.10 -7.33 3.38
CA LEU A 197 -17.05 -8.47 2.46
C LEU A 197 -17.87 -8.26 1.17
N GLY A 198 -19.10 -7.79 1.28
CA GLY A 198 -19.96 -7.55 0.12
C GLY A 198 -19.33 -6.56 -0.87
N LEU A 199 -18.81 -5.44 -0.37
CA LEU A 199 -18.12 -4.45 -1.20
C LEU A 199 -16.84 -5.00 -1.79
N VAL A 200 -16.07 -5.77 -1.02
CA VAL A 200 -14.82 -6.40 -1.49
C VAL A 200 -15.09 -7.42 -2.58
N LEU A 201 -16.11 -8.26 -2.44
CA LEU A 201 -16.49 -9.25 -3.44
C LEU A 201 -16.89 -8.58 -4.77
N VAL A 202 -17.74 -7.55 -4.70
CA VAL A 202 -18.16 -6.83 -5.91
C VAL A 202 -17.00 -6.04 -6.52
N THR A 203 -16.14 -5.44 -5.70
CA THR A 203 -14.93 -4.73 -6.17
C THR A 203 -13.95 -5.69 -6.84
N GLY A 204 -13.64 -6.83 -6.21
CA GLY A 204 -12.76 -7.85 -6.77
C GLY A 204 -13.32 -8.45 -8.06
N LEU A 205 -14.62 -8.74 -8.12
CA LEU A 205 -15.29 -9.20 -9.33
C LEU A 205 -15.19 -8.17 -10.47
N LEU A 206 -15.44 -6.89 -10.16
CA LEU A 206 -15.32 -5.81 -11.14
C LEU A 206 -13.89 -5.72 -11.68
N ILE A 207 -12.88 -5.75 -10.80
CA ILE A 207 -11.47 -5.67 -11.20
C ILE A 207 -11.13 -6.85 -12.12
N VAL A 208 -11.47 -8.06 -11.71
CA VAL A 208 -11.16 -9.28 -12.49
C VAL A 208 -11.88 -9.25 -13.83
N ALA A 209 -13.15 -8.85 -13.88
CA ALA A 209 -13.88 -8.73 -15.14
C ALA A 209 -13.25 -7.72 -16.10
N VAL A 210 -12.89 -6.53 -15.60
CA VAL A 210 -12.27 -5.49 -16.44
C VAL A 210 -10.85 -5.85 -16.85
N THR A 211 -10.04 -6.42 -15.96
CA THR A 211 -8.71 -6.95 -16.28
C THR A 211 -8.81 -8.05 -17.34
N PHE A 212 -9.78 -8.95 -17.23
CA PHE A 212 -9.99 -10.04 -18.18
C PHE A 212 -10.42 -9.52 -19.55
N ILE A 213 -11.41 -8.62 -19.60
CA ILE A 213 -11.84 -7.98 -20.86
C ILE A 213 -10.66 -7.22 -21.50
N GLY A 214 -9.92 -6.47 -20.70
CA GLY A 214 -8.71 -5.78 -21.14
C GLY A 214 -7.71 -6.76 -21.76
N GLY A 215 -7.41 -7.86 -21.06
CA GLY A 215 -6.48 -8.90 -21.50
C GLY A 215 -6.92 -9.64 -22.76
N LEU A 216 -8.24 -9.85 -22.95
CA LEU A 216 -8.80 -10.45 -24.17
C LEU A 216 -8.68 -9.53 -25.38
N LEU A 217 -8.86 -8.21 -25.20
CA LEU A 217 -8.73 -7.22 -26.28
C LEU A 217 -7.25 -6.99 -26.65
N CYS A 218 -6.38 -6.89 -25.65
CA CYS A 218 -4.92 -6.86 -25.77
C CYS A 218 -4.30 -7.05 -24.38
N VAL A 219 -3.34 -7.96 -24.23
CA VAL A 219 -2.73 -8.31 -22.94
C VAL A 219 -2.25 -7.07 -22.16
N ILE A 220 -1.72 -6.07 -22.86
CA ILE A 220 -1.15 -4.85 -22.28
C ILE A 220 -2.21 -4.01 -21.54
N PRO A 221 -3.34 -3.59 -22.15
CA PRO A 221 -4.44 -2.94 -21.45
C PRO A 221 -4.92 -3.64 -20.17
N GLY A 222 -5.05 -4.97 -20.19
CA GLY A 222 -5.44 -5.75 -19.01
C GLY A 222 -4.42 -5.62 -17.88
N LEU A 223 -3.13 -5.72 -18.19
CA LEU A 223 -2.04 -5.57 -17.22
C LEU A 223 -1.98 -4.15 -16.64
N ILE A 224 -2.10 -3.12 -17.49
CA ILE A 224 -2.12 -1.72 -17.04
C ILE A 224 -3.28 -1.51 -16.07
N PHE A 225 -4.50 -1.96 -16.43
CA PHE A 225 -5.66 -1.82 -15.57
C PHE A 225 -5.47 -2.56 -14.23
N GLY A 226 -4.97 -3.80 -14.26
CA GLY A 226 -4.68 -4.58 -13.05
C GLY A 226 -3.69 -3.86 -12.12
N PHE A 227 -2.66 -3.23 -12.68
CA PHE A 227 -1.70 -2.44 -11.91
C PHE A 227 -2.33 -1.19 -11.29
N VAL A 228 -3.04 -0.37 -12.07
CA VAL A 228 -3.65 0.86 -11.52
C VAL A 228 -4.79 0.57 -10.54
N ALA A 229 -5.43 -0.61 -10.63
CA ALA A 229 -6.46 -1.08 -9.72
C ALA A 229 -5.90 -1.83 -8.49
N GLN A 230 -4.58 -1.97 -8.33
CA GLN A 230 -3.99 -2.82 -7.28
C GLN A 230 -4.44 -2.46 -5.86
N PHE A 231 -4.72 -1.18 -5.57
CA PHE A 231 -5.15 -0.73 -4.24
C PHE A 231 -6.67 -0.67 -4.08
N ALA A 232 -7.45 -0.95 -5.12
CA ALA A 232 -8.90 -0.79 -5.09
C ALA A 232 -9.55 -1.70 -4.05
N VAL A 233 -9.08 -2.94 -3.90
CA VAL A 233 -9.59 -3.82 -2.84
C VAL A 233 -9.22 -3.29 -1.46
N ALA A 234 -8.02 -2.73 -1.27
CA ALA A 234 -7.63 -2.11 0.00
C ALA A 234 -8.56 -0.93 0.36
N PHE A 235 -8.96 -0.10 -0.61
CA PHE A 235 -9.95 0.95 -0.39
C PHE A 235 -11.33 0.40 0.01
N ALA A 236 -11.82 -0.64 -0.66
CA ALA A 236 -13.09 -1.28 -0.32
C ALA A 236 -13.06 -1.89 1.10
N VAL A 237 -11.95 -2.53 1.50
CA VAL A 237 -11.75 -3.11 2.82
C VAL A 237 -11.65 -2.02 3.91
N ASP A 238 -10.79 -1.03 3.70
CA ASP A 238 -10.41 -0.04 4.72
C ASP A 238 -11.43 1.10 4.85
N ARG A 239 -11.89 1.64 3.73
CA ARG A 239 -12.74 2.85 3.67
C ARG A 239 -14.18 2.58 3.32
N SER A 240 -14.56 1.32 3.10
CA SER A 240 -15.93 0.92 2.74
C SER A 240 -16.47 1.66 1.50
N THR A 241 -15.60 2.03 0.58
CA THR A 241 -15.97 2.75 -0.64
C THR A 241 -16.70 1.83 -1.62
N SER A 242 -17.57 2.41 -2.46
CA SER A 242 -18.26 1.67 -3.52
C SER A 242 -17.24 1.06 -4.51
N PRO A 243 -17.57 -0.01 -5.26
CA PRO A 243 -16.62 -0.65 -6.18
C PRO A 243 -15.99 0.30 -7.19
N ILE A 244 -16.79 1.22 -7.75
CA ILE A 244 -16.31 2.20 -8.73
C ILE A 244 -15.43 3.26 -8.06
N ASP A 245 -15.81 3.73 -6.87
CA ASP A 245 -15.03 4.74 -6.15
C ASP A 245 -13.71 4.16 -5.65
N SER A 246 -13.71 2.89 -5.24
CA SER A 246 -12.50 2.13 -4.89
C SER A 246 -11.51 2.06 -6.05
N VAL A 247 -11.98 1.80 -7.27
CA VAL A 247 -11.13 1.79 -8.47
C VAL A 247 -10.62 3.19 -8.79
N LYS A 248 -11.48 4.22 -8.74
CA LYS A 248 -11.06 5.61 -8.96
C LYS A 248 -10.00 6.05 -7.97
N ALA A 249 -10.20 5.78 -6.68
CA ALA A 249 -9.25 6.07 -5.62
C ALA A 249 -7.92 5.33 -5.82
N SER A 250 -7.96 4.08 -6.29
CA SER A 250 -6.75 3.33 -6.66
C SER A 250 -5.99 3.99 -7.82
N ILE A 251 -6.70 4.39 -8.88
CA ILE A 251 -6.09 5.06 -10.04
C ILE A 251 -5.47 6.39 -9.64
N GLU A 252 -6.17 7.19 -8.81
CA GLU A 252 -5.65 8.45 -8.28
C GLU A 252 -4.40 8.21 -7.42
N THR A 253 -4.44 7.23 -6.52
CA THR A 253 -3.31 6.87 -5.65
C THR A 253 -2.10 6.44 -6.48
N VAL A 254 -2.29 5.55 -7.46
CA VAL A 254 -1.21 5.10 -8.35
C VAL A 254 -0.71 6.25 -9.23
N GLY A 255 -1.60 7.07 -9.77
CA GLY A 255 -1.25 8.22 -10.62
C GLY A 255 -0.48 9.31 -9.86
N SER A 256 -0.79 9.53 -8.58
CA SER A 256 -0.09 10.49 -7.73
C SER A 256 1.34 10.05 -7.39
N ASN A 257 1.62 8.75 -7.39
CA ASN A 257 2.94 8.20 -7.11
C ASN A 257 3.18 6.87 -7.83
N ILE A 258 3.39 6.95 -9.15
CA ILE A 258 3.61 5.78 -10.01
C ILE A 258 4.88 5.04 -9.57
N GLY A 259 5.96 5.78 -9.29
CA GLY A 259 7.25 5.19 -8.91
C GLY A 259 7.15 4.34 -7.64
N GLY A 260 6.54 4.87 -6.59
CA GLY A 260 6.30 4.13 -5.35
C GLY A 260 5.37 2.93 -5.55
N SER A 261 4.33 3.10 -6.37
CA SER A 261 3.39 2.02 -6.71
C SER A 261 4.06 0.88 -7.46
N VAL A 262 4.92 1.18 -8.45
CA VAL A 262 5.68 0.19 -9.23
C VAL A 262 6.71 -0.51 -8.33
N LEU A 263 7.48 0.23 -7.53
CA LEU A 263 8.48 -0.36 -6.64
C LEU A 263 7.83 -1.30 -5.61
N SER A 264 6.68 -0.91 -5.06
CA SER A 264 5.89 -1.75 -4.17
C SER A 264 5.39 -3.01 -4.88
N TRP A 265 4.89 -2.89 -6.12
CA TRP A 265 4.44 -4.02 -6.91
C TRP A 265 5.58 -5.00 -7.21
N LEU A 266 6.75 -4.49 -7.59
CA LEU A 266 7.96 -5.31 -7.78
C LEU A 266 8.42 -5.98 -6.48
N ALA A 267 8.38 -5.28 -5.34
CA ALA A 267 8.74 -5.86 -4.05
C ALA A 267 7.77 -6.98 -3.63
N GLN A 268 6.47 -6.81 -3.87
CA GLN A 268 5.46 -7.85 -3.66
C GLN A 268 5.71 -9.05 -4.56
N LEU A 269 5.98 -8.82 -5.85
CA LEU A 269 6.34 -9.88 -6.79
C LEU A 269 7.59 -10.64 -6.35
N THR A 270 8.65 -9.94 -5.93
CA THR A 270 9.87 -10.59 -5.43
C THR A 270 9.58 -11.44 -4.18
N ALA A 271 8.78 -10.95 -3.23
CA ALA A 271 8.42 -11.71 -2.03
C ALA A 271 7.67 -13.01 -2.38
N VAL A 272 6.74 -12.95 -3.35
CA VAL A 272 6.00 -14.12 -3.82
C VAL A 272 6.90 -15.08 -4.60
N LEU A 273 7.71 -14.58 -5.55
CA LEU A 273 8.61 -15.39 -6.38
C LEU A 273 9.68 -16.11 -5.55
N VAL A 274 10.24 -15.45 -4.53
CA VAL A 274 11.15 -16.10 -3.57
C VAL A 274 10.42 -17.20 -2.81
N GLY A 275 9.15 -16.99 -2.45
CA GLY A 275 8.31 -17.99 -1.81
C GLY A 275 8.05 -19.22 -2.69
N GLU A 276 7.80 -19.02 -3.98
CA GLU A 276 7.63 -20.08 -4.98
C GLU A 276 8.92 -20.88 -5.19
N LEU A 277 10.06 -20.19 -5.33
CA LEU A 277 11.38 -20.80 -5.52
C LEU A 277 11.79 -21.68 -4.32
N LEU A 278 11.30 -21.38 -3.13
CA LEU A 278 11.46 -22.18 -1.92
C LEU A 278 10.38 -23.29 -1.80
N CYS A 279 10.10 -23.97 -2.92
CA CYS A 279 9.21 -25.12 -3.04
C CYS A 279 7.76 -24.89 -2.59
N PHE A 280 7.19 -23.70 -2.87
CA PHE A 280 5.86 -23.26 -2.41
C PHE A 280 5.67 -23.16 -0.89
N VAL A 281 6.48 -23.83 -0.08
CA VAL A 281 6.51 -23.66 1.38
C VAL A 281 6.90 -22.24 1.74
N GLY A 282 7.79 -21.62 0.97
CA GLY A 282 8.15 -20.22 1.13
C GLY A 282 6.98 -19.24 0.94
N MET A 283 5.89 -19.62 0.25
CA MET A 283 4.69 -18.77 0.13
C MET A 283 4.00 -18.52 1.47
N LEU A 284 4.16 -19.40 2.46
CA LEU A 284 3.66 -19.17 3.81
C LEU A 284 4.26 -17.91 4.46
N ILE A 285 5.45 -17.52 4.02
CA ILE A 285 6.15 -16.29 4.45
C ILE A 285 5.96 -15.19 3.40
N GLY A 286 6.10 -15.54 2.12
CA GLY A 286 6.00 -14.61 0.99
C GLY A 286 4.65 -13.90 0.92
N ILE A 287 3.53 -14.61 1.14
CA ILE A 287 2.19 -14.03 1.09
C ILE A 287 1.99 -12.98 2.21
N PRO A 288 2.24 -13.29 3.51
CA PRO A 288 2.16 -12.28 4.56
C PRO A 288 3.07 -11.08 4.34
N VAL A 289 4.32 -11.30 3.91
CA VAL A 289 5.27 -10.21 3.68
C VAL A 289 4.81 -9.34 2.52
N ALA A 290 4.37 -9.91 1.41
CA ALA A 290 3.79 -9.17 0.30
C ALA A 290 2.55 -8.38 0.71
N ALA A 291 1.65 -8.97 1.50
CA ALA A 291 0.45 -8.29 2.00
C ALA A 291 0.79 -7.12 2.94
N LEU A 292 1.79 -7.26 3.80
CA LEU A 292 2.27 -6.17 4.66
C LEU A 292 2.91 -5.04 3.84
N ILE A 293 3.73 -5.36 2.83
CA ILE A 293 4.28 -4.37 1.89
C ILE A 293 3.13 -3.63 1.19
N HIS A 294 2.13 -4.37 0.73
CA HIS A 294 0.96 -3.83 0.06
C HIS A 294 0.22 -2.82 0.96
N VAL A 295 -0.06 -3.19 2.20
CA VAL A 295 -0.76 -2.32 3.17
C VAL A 295 0.07 -1.11 3.57
N TYR A 296 1.38 -1.28 3.78
CA TYR A 296 2.29 -0.17 4.10
C TYR A 296 2.27 0.87 2.97
N THR A 297 2.43 0.42 1.73
CA THR A 297 2.39 1.27 0.55
C THR A 297 1.02 1.93 0.41
N TYR A 298 -0.05 1.16 0.53
CA TYR A 298 -1.42 1.67 0.49
C TYR A 298 -1.62 2.83 1.48
N ARG A 299 -1.26 2.64 2.75
CA ARG A 299 -1.37 3.68 3.77
C ARG A 299 -0.53 4.91 3.40
N LYS A 300 0.75 4.75 3.06
CA LYS A 300 1.63 5.88 2.73
C LYS A 300 1.20 6.66 1.49
N LEU A 301 0.76 5.98 0.43
CA LEU A 301 0.37 6.63 -0.83
C LEU A 301 -1.04 7.22 -0.78
N SER A 302 -1.94 6.67 0.04
CA SER A 302 -3.31 7.17 0.19
C SER A 302 -3.50 8.19 1.31
N GLY A 303 -2.40 8.66 1.92
CA GLY A 303 -2.40 9.65 3.01
C GLY A 303 -2.75 9.09 4.40
N GLY A 304 -2.79 7.78 4.56
CA GLY A 304 -2.96 7.08 5.83
C GLY A 304 -1.69 7.02 6.68
N GLN A 305 -1.85 6.70 7.96
CA GLN A 305 -0.76 6.51 8.91
C GLN A 305 -0.39 5.02 9.02
N VAL A 306 0.87 4.75 9.37
CA VAL A 306 1.35 3.40 9.68
C VAL A 306 2.06 3.45 11.02
N VAL A 307 1.74 2.51 11.91
CA VAL A 307 2.44 2.38 13.19
C VAL A 307 3.94 2.19 12.99
N GLU A 308 4.76 2.92 13.72
CA GLU A 308 6.22 2.84 13.61
C GLU A 308 6.72 1.41 13.88
N ALA A 309 7.77 0.98 13.17
CA ALA A 309 8.45 -0.25 13.49
C ALA A 309 9.16 -0.09 14.86
N VAL A 310 9.08 -1.11 15.71
CA VAL A 310 9.85 -1.13 16.96
C VAL A 310 11.33 -1.17 16.58
N ARG A 311 12.06 -0.05 16.76
CA ARG A 311 13.52 -0.07 16.64
C ARG A 311 14.10 -0.81 17.85
N PRO A 312 15.12 -1.67 17.68
CA PRO A 312 15.93 -2.13 18.79
C PRO A 312 16.45 -0.89 19.55
N ALA A 313 16.36 -0.90 20.89
CA ALA A 313 16.91 0.18 21.69
C ALA A 313 18.40 0.38 21.31
N PRO A 314 18.89 1.64 21.22
CA PRO A 314 20.32 1.87 21.06
C PRO A 314 21.08 1.10 22.16
N PRO A 315 22.22 0.48 21.86
CA PRO A 315 23.01 -0.17 22.90
C PRO A 315 23.23 0.84 24.03
N VAL A 316 22.83 0.47 25.25
CA VAL A 316 23.09 1.25 26.45
C VAL A 316 24.60 1.48 26.46
N GLY A 317 25.02 2.74 26.33
CA GLY A 317 26.43 3.10 26.37
C GLY A 317 27.07 2.47 27.60
N TRP A 318 28.31 2.00 27.45
CA TRP A 318 29.05 1.33 28.52
C TRP A 318 28.91 2.08 29.86
N PRO A 319 28.70 1.37 30.99
CA PRO A 319 28.70 1.99 32.31
C PRO A 319 29.99 2.80 32.48
N PRO A 320 29.95 4.02 33.05
CA PRO A 320 31.16 4.75 33.40
C PRO A 320 32.04 3.83 34.25
N GLY A 321 33.28 3.59 33.77
CA GLY A 321 34.24 2.76 34.50
C GLY A 321 34.46 3.27 35.92
N PRO A 322 34.86 2.40 36.86
CA PRO A 322 35.14 2.80 38.24
C PRO A 322 36.11 3.98 38.25
N GLN A 323 35.69 5.09 38.86
CA GLN A 323 36.61 6.18 39.15
C GLN A 323 37.62 5.66 40.16
N LEU A 324 38.83 5.38 39.69
CA LEU A 324 39.96 5.03 40.54
C LEU A 324 40.26 6.27 41.40
N ALA A 325 40.05 6.11 42.70
CA ALA A 325 40.48 7.05 43.73
C ALA A 325 42.00 7.02 43.92
#